data_AF-A0A5E4I082-F1
#
_entry.id   AF-A0A5E4I082-F1
#
_cell.length_a   1.000
_cell.length_b   1.000
_cell.length_c   1.000
_cell.angle_alpha   90.00
_cell.angle_beta   90.00
_cell.angle_gamma   90.00
#
_symmetry.space_group_name_H-M   'P 1'
#
loop_
_entity.id
_entity.type
_entity.pdbx_description
1 polymer ?
#
loop_
_entity_poly.entity_id
_entity_poly.type
_entity_poly.pdbx_seq_one_letter_code
_entity_poly.pdbx_strand_id
1 'polypeptide(L)'
;MEMRVLKNDGTLETFDRRKVEGALIKSGASGSLAREVTDIVEGKMHENMKTSEIYKLAFETLASYKPGAAFRYGLKRALLDMGPEGHAFETYVGAILGAHGHEIKLRQVLNGKCIQHEVDVVAKKNGKVIVYECKYHNKPGLRCHIQNALYTYARFLDLRDTGAAEAGALATNTKFSYDVIQYAQCVKLGLLGWSYPQTGSLQELIEAQKLYPVNMLTGVDRHIFYRLHDANIITVKEFLLATDAQLEKASVPSKAIEKIRQQAREVMNGNGKH
;
A
#
# COMPACT_ATOMS: atom_id res chain seq x y z
N MET A 1 -13.09 7.84 33.12
CA MET A 1 -12.89 6.39 32.88
C MET A 1 -12.03 6.26 31.64
N GLU A 2 -10.93 5.53 31.71
CA GLU A 2 -10.15 5.22 30.49
C GLU A 2 -10.95 4.25 29.62
N MET A 3 -11.25 4.66 28.39
CA MET A 3 -12.02 3.85 27.45
C MET A 3 -11.10 2.81 26.80
N ARG A 4 -11.51 1.55 26.80
CA ARG A 4 -10.73 0.48 26.15
C ARG A 4 -11.32 0.10 24.80
N VAL A 5 -10.44 -0.27 23.87
CA VAL A 5 -10.79 -0.63 22.50
C VAL A 5 -10.24 -2.02 22.16
N LEU A 6 -10.99 -2.76 21.34
CA LEU A 6 -10.64 -4.11 20.91
C LEU A 6 -9.85 -4.09 19.61
N LYS A 7 -8.61 -4.57 19.64
CA LYS A 7 -7.79 -4.72 18.43
C LYS A 7 -8.28 -5.86 17.56
N ASN A 8 -7.88 -5.83 16.28
CA ASN A 8 -8.16 -6.92 15.34
C ASN A 8 -7.53 -8.27 15.77
N ASP A 9 -6.53 -8.26 16.64
CA ASP A 9 -5.90 -9.45 17.23
C ASP A 9 -6.59 -9.93 18.52
N GLY A 10 -7.69 -9.30 18.94
CA GLY A 10 -8.45 -9.64 20.15
C GLY A 10 -7.90 -9.02 21.44
N THR A 11 -6.78 -8.30 21.40
CA THR A 11 -6.23 -7.64 22.59
C THR A 11 -6.94 -6.31 22.90
N LEU A 12 -6.98 -5.92 24.17
CA LEU A 12 -7.53 -4.64 24.61
C LEU A 12 -6.41 -3.62 24.81
N GLU A 13 -6.62 -2.39 24.37
CA GLU A 13 -5.75 -1.24 24.68
C GLU A 13 -6.56 -0.02 25.12
N THR A 14 -5.96 0.87 25.90
CA THR A 14 -6.54 2.18 26.18
C THR A 14 -6.58 3.00 24.89
N PHE A 15 -7.72 3.62 24.62
CA PHE A 15 -7.89 4.53 23.49
C PHE A 15 -6.90 5.70 23.59
N ASP A 16 -6.16 5.97 22.52
CA ASP A 16 -5.26 7.12 22.42
C ASP A 16 -5.69 8.03 21.29
N ARG A 17 -6.36 9.11 21.67
CA ARG A 17 -6.83 10.19 20.80
C ARG A 17 -5.77 10.67 19.81
N ARG A 18 -4.52 10.81 20.27
CA ARG A 18 -3.41 11.35 19.46
C ARG A 18 -3.04 10.44 18.30
N LYS A 19 -3.30 9.13 18.40
CA LYS A 19 -3.10 8.19 17.29
C LYS A 19 -4.07 8.48 16.14
N VAL A 20 -5.34 8.78 16.46
CA VAL A 20 -6.37 9.09 15.47
C VAL A 20 -6.07 10.42 14.79
N GLU A 21 -5.90 11.49 15.57
CA GLU A 21 -5.57 12.82 15.03
C GLU A 21 -4.30 12.81 14.18
N GLY A 22 -3.24 12.17 14.68
CA GLY A 22 -1.97 12.06 13.97
C GLY A 22 -2.09 11.29 12.65
N ALA A 23 -3.00 10.31 12.56
CA ALA A 23 -3.26 9.59 11.32
C ALA A 23 -4.08 10.42 10.33
N LEU A 24 -5.08 11.18 10.80
CA LEU A 24 -5.87 12.10 9.98
C LEU A 24 -5.01 13.22 9.40
N ILE A 25 -4.16 13.86 10.22
CA ILE A 25 -3.24 14.92 9.79
C ILE A 25 -2.26 14.41 8.75
N LYS A 26 -1.65 13.22 8.98
CA LYS A 26 -0.75 12.57 8.00
C LYS A 26 -1.43 12.25 6.68
N SER A 27 -2.75 12.16 6.67
CA SER A 27 -3.57 11.92 5.47
C SER A 27 -4.01 13.21 4.79
N GLY A 28 -3.62 14.37 5.31
CA GLY A 28 -3.89 15.69 4.72
C GLY A 28 -5.03 16.46 5.38
N ALA A 29 -5.55 16.02 6.53
CA ALA A 29 -6.46 16.84 7.35
C ALA A 29 -5.69 18.00 8.01
N SER A 30 -6.33 19.16 8.17
CA SER A 30 -5.78 20.21 9.03
C SER A 30 -5.83 19.75 10.50
N GLY A 31 -5.04 20.39 11.37
CA GLY A 31 -5.12 20.12 12.80
C GLY A 31 -6.51 20.37 13.40
N SER A 32 -7.25 21.37 12.89
CA SER A 32 -8.63 21.63 13.31
C SER A 32 -9.59 20.53 12.87
N LEU A 33 -9.54 20.14 11.60
CA LEU A 33 -10.40 19.08 11.06
C LEU A 33 -10.11 17.73 11.72
N ALA A 34 -8.84 17.43 11.99
CA ALA A 34 -8.47 16.18 12.67
C ALA A 34 -9.05 16.09 14.09
N ARG A 35 -9.05 17.21 14.83
CA ARG A 35 -9.69 17.30 16.15
C ARG A 35 -11.21 17.11 16.05
N GLU A 36 -11.85 17.84 15.13
CA GLU A 36 -13.29 17.76 14.91
C GLU A 36 -13.76 16.34 14.55
N VAL A 37 -13.07 15.68 13.61
CA VAL A 37 -13.35 14.28 13.26
C VAL A 37 -13.17 13.37 14.47
N THR A 38 -12.15 13.61 15.28
CA THR A 38 -11.84 12.77 16.46
C THR A 38 -12.87 12.98 17.57
N ASP A 39 -13.38 14.20 17.76
CA ASP A 39 -14.48 14.50 18.70
C ASP A 39 -15.76 13.74 18.32
N ILE A 40 -16.10 13.72 17.03
CA ILE A 40 -17.25 12.97 16.52
C ILE A 40 -17.07 11.46 16.72
N VAL A 41 -15.84 10.96 16.53
CA VAL A 41 -15.51 9.56 16.78
C VAL A 41 -15.71 9.22 18.25
N GLU A 42 -15.07 9.97 19.17
CA GLU A 42 -15.16 9.76 20.62
C GLU A 42 -16.61 9.80 21.12
N GLY A 43 -17.44 10.72 20.62
CA GLY A 43 -18.85 10.82 21.00
C GLY A 43 -19.71 9.60 20.63
N LYS A 44 -19.22 8.74 19.73
CA LYS A 44 -19.89 7.49 19.31
C LYS A 44 -19.18 6.24 19.84
N MET A 45 -18.08 6.39 20.56
CA MET A 45 -17.34 5.24 21.09
C MET A 45 -18.07 4.61 22.27
N HIS A 46 -17.86 3.30 22.42
CA HIS A 46 -18.31 2.53 23.57
C HIS A 46 -17.20 1.59 24.04
N GLU A 47 -17.36 1.03 25.25
CA GLU A 47 -16.37 0.11 25.81
C GLU A 47 -16.19 -1.11 24.89
N ASN A 48 -14.93 -1.52 24.71
CA ASN A 48 -14.51 -2.62 23.85
C ASN A 48 -14.89 -2.45 22.36
N MET A 49 -15.19 -1.23 21.89
CA MET A 49 -15.40 -0.94 20.47
C MET A 49 -14.19 -1.40 19.65
N LYS A 50 -14.41 -2.01 18.48
CA LYS A 50 -13.29 -2.50 17.67
C LYS A 50 -12.53 -1.33 17.06
N THR A 51 -11.21 -1.43 17.06
CA THR A 51 -10.32 -0.47 16.38
C THR A 51 -10.65 -0.32 14.88
N SER A 52 -11.17 -1.37 14.24
CA SER A 52 -11.68 -1.33 12.87
C SER A 52 -12.96 -0.51 12.71
N GLU A 53 -13.84 -0.51 13.72
CA GLU A 53 -15.05 0.32 13.74
C GLU A 53 -14.70 1.79 13.98
N ILE A 54 -13.76 2.07 14.89
CA ILE A 54 -13.21 3.42 15.12
C ILE A 54 -12.60 3.97 13.83
N TYR A 55 -11.79 3.15 13.16
CA TYR A 55 -11.18 3.51 11.89
C TYR A 55 -12.23 3.80 10.81
N LYS A 56 -13.24 2.94 10.69
CA LYS A 56 -14.35 3.13 9.74
C LYS A 56 -15.09 4.44 10.01
N LEU A 57 -15.40 4.71 11.28
CA LEU A 57 -16.09 5.94 11.67
C LEU A 57 -15.25 7.19 11.39
N ALA A 58 -13.94 7.15 11.69
CA ALA A 58 -13.02 8.24 11.40
C ALA A 58 -12.89 8.47 9.88
N PHE A 59 -12.84 7.39 9.09
CA PHE A 59 -12.83 7.46 7.64
C PHE A 59 -14.12 8.07 7.09
N GLU A 60 -15.29 7.58 7.49
CA GLU A 60 -16.61 8.08 7.03
C GLU A 60 -16.80 9.55 7.40
N THR A 61 -16.41 9.92 8.62
CA THR A 61 -16.47 11.32 9.09
C THR A 61 -15.48 12.19 8.31
N LEU A 62 -14.24 11.75 8.10
CA LEU A 62 -13.28 12.51 7.30
C LEU A 62 -13.74 12.63 5.84
N ALA A 63 -14.43 11.63 5.30
CA ALA A 63 -14.91 11.61 3.92
C ALA A 63 -16.00 12.66 3.69
N SER A 64 -16.84 12.97 4.68
CA SER A 64 -17.86 14.02 4.55
C SER A 64 -17.26 15.43 4.52
N TYR A 65 -16.09 15.65 5.13
CA TYR A 65 -15.43 16.96 5.15
C TYR A 65 -14.35 17.14 4.08
N LYS A 66 -13.49 16.12 3.90
CA LYS A 66 -12.33 16.16 3.00
C LYS A 66 -12.11 14.80 2.34
N PRO A 67 -12.86 14.47 1.28
CA PRO A 67 -12.79 13.19 0.58
C PRO A 67 -11.36 12.76 0.21
N GLY A 68 -10.55 13.67 -0.33
CA GLY A 68 -9.16 13.37 -0.69
C GLY A 68 -8.24 13.06 0.50
N ALA A 69 -8.56 13.52 1.71
CA ALA A 69 -7.83 13.15 2.91
C ALA A 69 -8.32 11.80 3.47
N ALA A 70 -9.63 11.54 3.43
CA ALA A 70 -10.20 10.25 3.80
C ALA A 70 -9.67 9.14 2.90
N PHE A 71 -9.57 9.40 1.61
CA PHE A 71 -8.97 8.47 0.66
C PHE A 71 -7.52 8.10 1.05
N ARG A 72 -6.68 9.11 1.34
CA ARG A 72 -5.29 8.91 1.80
C ARG A 72 -5.21 8.15 3.13
N TYR A 73 -6.16 8.43 4.03
CA TYR A 73 -6.31 7.73 5.30
C TYR A 73 -6.57 6.24 5.06
N GLY A 74 -7.50 5.94 4.14
CA GLY A 74 -7.81 4.63 3.57
C GLY A 74 -6.60 3.87 3.03
N LEU A 75 -5.87 4.52 2.13
CA LEU A 75 -4.84 3.88 1.30
C LEU A 75 -3.71 3.29 2.12
N LYS A 76 -3.23 4.02 3.14
CA LYS A 76 -2.14 3.54 3.97
C LYS A 76 -2.51 2.26 4.74
N ARG A 77 -3.75 2.14 5.18
CA ARG A 77 -4.24 0.93 5.85
C ARG A 77 -4.33 -0.23 4.87
N ALA A 78 -4.86 -0.01 3.68
CA ALA A 78 -4.94 -1.03 2.64
C ALA A 78 -3.56 -1.59 2.26
N LEU A 79 -2.53 -0.74 2.21
CA LEU A 79 -1.15 -1.20 2.00
C LEU A 79 -0.56 -1.99 3.18
N LEU A 80 -1.06 -1.84 4.41
CA LEU A 80 -0.64 -2.65 5.57
C LEU A 80 -1.42 -3.96 5.67
N ASP A 81 -2.56 -4.05 4.98
CA ASP A 81 -3.48 -5.18 4.99
C ASP A 81 -3.37 -6.04 3.70
N MET A 82 -2.29 -5.90 2.92
CA MET A 82 -2.00 -6.76 1.75
C MET A 82 -1.55 -8.18 2.13
N GLY A 83 -1.28 -8.42 3.41
CA GLY A 83 -1.09 -9.76 3.94
C GLY A 83 -0.18 -9.82 5.16
N PRO A 84 0.23 -11.02 5.56
CA PRO A 84 1.48 -11.24 6.27
C PRO A 84 2.64 -11.45 5.28
N GLU A 85 2.37 -11.98 4.07
CA GLU A 85 3.36 -12.25 3.02
C GLU A 85 3.61 -11.05 2.10
N GLY A 86 4.77 -11.04 1.43
CA GLY A 86 5.22 -9.96 0.54
C GLY A 86 4.65 -10.01 -0.88
N HIS A 87 4.15 -11.16 -1.35
CA HIS A 87 3.80 -11.37 -2.75
C HIS A 87 2.72 -10.41 -3.29
N ALA A 88 1.69 -10.12 -2.50
CA ALA A 88 0.67 -9.15 -2.91
C ALA A 88 1.28 -7.74 -3.10
N PHE A 89 2.23 -7.36 -2.22
CA PHE A 89 2.92 -6.08 -2.31
C PHE A 89 3.86 -6.02 -3.53
N GLU A 90 4.60 -7.08 -3.85
CA GLU A 90 5.42 -7.16 -5.07
C GLU A 90 4.58 -7.01 -6.34
N THR A 91 3.45 -7.71 -6.38
CA THR A 91 2.50 -7.66 -7.51
C THR A 91 1.96 -6.24 -7.67
N TYR A 92 1.64 -5.59 -6.56
CA TYR A 92 1.16 -4.22 -6.53
C TYR A 92 2.23 -3.20 -6.97
N VAL A 93 3.49 -3.35 -6.51
CA VAL A 93 4.62 -2.54 -7.00
C VAL A 93 4.80 -2.72 -8.50
N GLY A 94 4.72 -3.95 -9.00
CA GLY A 94 4.73 -4.25 -10.43
C GLY A 94 3.61 -3.52 -11.18
N ALA A 95 2.36 -3.63 -10.72
CA ALA A 95 1.22 -2.92 -11.32
C ALA A 95 1.42 -1.40 -11.35
N ILE A 96 1.99 -0.82 -10.28
CA ILE A 96 2.33 0.61 -10.23
C ILE A 96 3.37 0.98 -11.27
N LEU A 97 4.49 0.28 -11.33
CA LEU A 97 5.56 0.57 -12.28
C LEU A 97 5.09 0.36 -13.73
N GLY A 98 4.29 -0.68 -13.97
CA GLY A 98 3.70 -0.99 -15.27
C GLY A 98 2.79 0.12 -15.79
N ALA A 99 1.91 0.64 -14.93
CA ALA A 99 1.06 1.79 -15.25
C ALA A 99 1.87 3.08 -15.54
N HIS A 100 3.13 3.15 -15.11
CA HIS A 100 4.08 4.22 -15.43
C HIS A 100 4.99 3.89 -16.62
N GLY A 101 4.58 2.95 -17.46
CA GLY A 101 5.21 2.65 -18.75
C GLY A 101 6.42 1.72 -18.67
N HIS A 102 6.52 0.88 -17.65
CA HIS A 102 7.51 -0.19 -17.59
C HIS A 102 6.90 -1.51 -18.09
N GLU A 103 7.69 -2.31 -18.79
CA GLU A 103 7.42 -3.74 -18.94
C GLU A 103 7.81 -4.44 -17.64
N ILE A 104 6.92 -5.30 -17.10
CA ILE A 104 7.09 -5.89 -15.77
C ILE A 104 7.17 -7.41 -15.87
N LYS A 105 8.13 -7.98 -15.12
CA LYS A 105 8.14 -9.41 -14.78
C LYS A 105 8.29 -9.55 -13.27
N LEU A 106 7.46 -10.38 -12.65
CA LEU A 106 7.46 -10.61 -11.20
C LEU A 106 8.20 -11.91 -10.87
N ARG A 107 8.91 -11.95 -9.74
CA ARG A 107 9.52 -13.17 -9.15
C ARG A 107 10.38 -13.94 -10.15
N GLN A 108 11.36 -13.24 -10.72
CA GLN A 108 12.23 -13.81 -11.74
C GLN A 108 13.51 -14.35 -11.09
N VAL A 109 13.94 -15.53 -11.49
CA VAL A 109 15.27 -16.04 -11.15
C VAL A 109 16.24 -15.59 -12.23
N LEU A 110 17.22 -14.77 -11.84
CA LEU A 110 18.25 -14.22 -12.72
C LEU A 110 19.62 -14.78 -12.34
N ASN A 111 20.46 -15.06 -13.34
CA ASN A 111 21.84 -15.47 -13.12
C ASN A 111 22.71 -14.23 -12.86
N GLY A 112 23.18 -14.09 -11.63
CA GLY A 112 24.29 -13.20 -11.29
C GLY A 112 25.63 -13.82 -11.70
N LYS A 113 26.69 -13.04 -11.52
CA LYS A 113 28.06 -13.50 -11.79
C LYS A 113 28.46 -14.63 -10.84
N CYS A 114 28.02 -14.56 -9.59
CA CYS A 114 28.39 -15.52 -8.56
C CYS A 114 27.30 -16.55 -8.31
N ILE A 115 26.03 -16.12 -8.18
CA ILE A 115 24.90 -17.01 -7.85
C ILE A 115 23.62 -16.62 -8.59
N GLN A 116 22.60 -17.49 -8.50
CA GLN A 116 21.25 -17.15 -8.91
C GLN A 116 20.55 -16.30 -7.85
N HIS A 117 19.81 -15.30 -8.30
CA HIS A 117 19.02 -14.42 -7.45
C HIS A 117 17.56 -14.47 -7.86
N GLU A 118 16.68 -14.71 -6.89
CA GLU A 118 15.26 -14.39 -7.04
C GLU A 118 15.06 -12.88 -6.87
N VAL A 119 14.45 -12.26 -7.87
CA VAL A 119 14.16 -10.83 -7.93
C VAL A 119 12.66 -10.62 -7.95
N ASP A 120 12.18 -9.86 -6.98
CA ASP A 120 10.75 -9.62 -6.78
C ASP A 120 10.08 -8.95 -7.99
N VAL A 121 10.67 -7.87 -8.51
CA VAL A 121 10.17 -7.16 -9.68
C VAL A 121 11.31 -6.76 -10.61
N VAL A 122 11.22 -7.18 -11.87
CA VAL A 122 12.07 -6.70 -12.97
C VAL A 122 11.24 -5.72 -13.78
N ALA A 123 11.69 -4.46 -13.84
CA ALA A 123 11.03 -3.39 -14.58
C ALA A 123 11.92 -2.89 -15.71
N LYS A 124 11.43 -2.92 -16.95
CA LYS A 124 12.16 -2.47 -18.13
C LYS A 124 11.48 -1.28 -18.79
N LYS A 125 12.23 -0.22 -19.06
CA LYS A 125 11.74 0.97 -19.78
C LYS A 125 12.87 1.62 -20.57
N ASN A 126 12.62 1.96 -21.83
CA ASN A 126 13.60 2.60 -22.73
C ASN A 126 14.95 1.85 -22.78
N GLY A 127 14.90 0.52 -22.84
CA GLY A 127 16.08 -0.33 -22.85
C GLY A 127 16.81 -0.48 -21.51
N LYS A 128 16.38 0.20 -20.44
CA LYS A 128 16.96 0.08 -19.10
C LYS A 128 16.14 -0.88 -18.24
N VAL A 129 16.81 -1.81 -17.59
CA VAL A 129 16.30 -2.79 -16.64
C VAL A 129 16.67 -2.37 -15.22
N ILE A 130 15.65 -2.24 -14.39
CA ILE A 130 15.76 -1.97 -12.97
C ILE A 130 15.21 -3.19 -12.23
N VAL A 131 16.00 -3.71 -11.30
CA VAL A 131 15.57 -4.79 -10.39
C VAL A 131 15.16 -4.20 -9.06
N TYR A 132 13.98 -4.56 -8.58
CA TYR A 132 13.44 -4.12 -7.30
C TYR A 132 13.41 -5.27 -6.32
N GLU A 133 13.86 -5.00 -5.09
CA GLU A 133 13.53 -5.78 -3.90
C GLU A 133 12.36 -5.11 -3.17
N CYS A 134 11.35 -5.88 -2.78
CA CYS A 134 10.15 -5.40 -2.10
C CYS A 134 10.17 -5.80 -0.63
N LYS A 135 10.45 -4.84 0.26
CA LYS A 135 10.34 -5.03 1.70
C LYS A 135 8.97 -4.62 2.22
N TYR A 136 8.09 -5.60 2.38
CA TYR A 136 6.77 -5.41 2.99
C TYR A 136 6.81 -5.43 4.53
N HIS A 137 5.99 -4.58 5.15
CA HIS A 137 5.74 -4.54 6.58
C HIS A 137 4.24 -4.52 6.87
N ASN A 138 3.76 -5.41 7.74
CA ASN A 138 2.35 -5.51 8.12
C ASN A 138 1.98 -4.70 9.39
N LYS A 139 2.95 -3.99 10.00
CA LYS A 139 2.72 -3.17 11.20
C LYS A 139 3.06 -1.70 10.92
N PRO A 140 2.20 -0.77 11.37
CA PRO A 140 2.49 0.66 11.24
C PRO A 140 3.70 1.03 12.08
N GLY A 141 4.47 2.01 11.60
CA GLY A 141 5.63 2.57 12.33
C GLY A 141 6.93 1.80 12.14
N LEU A 142 6.90 0.60 11.55
CA LEU A 142 8.11 -0.09 11.12
C LEU A 142 8.82 0.69 10.03
N ARG A 143 10.15 0.70 10.09
CA ARG A 143 11.03 1.27 9.08
C ARG A 143 11.83 0.16 8.43
N CYS A 144 12.10 0.31 7.14
CA CYS A 144 13.05 -0.55 6.47
C CYS A 144 14.47 -0.24 6.99
N HIS A 145 15.18 -1.27 7.45
CA HIS A 145 16.50 -1.16 8.08
C HIS A 145 17.63 -1.33 7.06
N ILE A 146 18.84 -0.87 7.43
CA ILE A 146 20.04 -0.83 6.57
C ILE A 146 20.42 -2.18 5.96
N GLN A 147 20.18 -3.28 6.67
CA GLN A 147 20.45 -4.63 6.16
C GLN A 147 19.73 -4.91 4.83
N ASN A 148 18.49 -4.43 4.66
CA ASN A 148 17.76 -4.62 3.40
C ASN A 148 18.45 -3.85 2.26
N ALA A 149 18.86 -2.60 2.49
CA ALA A 149 19.53 -1.81 1.45
C ALA A 149 20.91 -2.36 1.09
N LEU A 150 21.69 -2.82 2.07
CA LEU A 150 22.98 -3.49 1.84
C LEU A 150 22.80 -4.78 1.03
N TYR A 151 21.81 -5.59 1.41
CA TYR A 151 21.47 -6.83 0.70
C TYR A 151 21.02 -6.56 -0.74
N THR A 152 20.07 -5.65 -0.95
CA THR A 152 19.59 -5.27 -2.28
C THR A 152 20.74 -4.76 -3.15
N TYR A 153 21.64 -3.95 -2.59
CA TYR A 153 22.79 -3.45 -3.35
C TYR A 153 23.77 -4.56 -3.72
N ALA A 154 24.11 -5.46 -2.80
CA ALA A 154 24.99 -6.59 -3.10
C ALA A 154 24.41 -7.50 -4.19
N ARG A 155 23.11 -7.81 -4.12
CA ARG A 155 22.41 -8.54 -5.18
C ARG A 155 22.48 -7.81 -6.53
N PHE A 156 22.20 -6.50 -6.53
CA PHE A 156 22.29 -5.70 -7.74
C PHE A 156 23.70 -5.75 -8.35
N LEU A 157 24.76 -5.63 -7.55
CA LEU A 157 26.13 -5.71 -8.06
C LEU A 157 26.42 -7.03 -8.78
N ASP A 158 25.95 -8.16 -8.22
CA ASP A 158 26.16 -9.48 -8.82
C ASP A 158 25.40 -9.66 -10.13
N LEU A 159 24.20 -9.07 -10.25
CA LEU A 159 23.38 -9.06 -11.48
C LEU A 159 23.89 -8.08 -12.54
N ARG A 160 24.43 -6.93 -12.12
CA ARG A 160 24.97 -5.91 -13.01
C ARG A 160 26.16 -6.47 -13.80
N ASP A 161 27.00 -7.25 -13.16
CA ASP A 161 28.20 -7.81 -13.79
C ASP A 161 27.89 -8.82 -14.93
N THR A 162 26.65 -9.34 -15.02
CA THR A 162 26.18 -10.16 -16.15
C THR A 162 25.36 -9.38 -17.19
N GLY A 163 25.16 -8.08 -16.96
CA GLY A 163 24.26 -7.25 -17.78
C GLY A 163 22.78 -7.53 -17.54
N ALA A 164 22.41 -8.27 -16.48
CA ALA A 164 21.02 -8.58 -16.17
C ALA A 164 20.24 -7.38 -15.58
N ALA A 165 20.93 -6.37 -15.06
CA ALA A 165 20.34 -5.17 -14.49
C ALA A 165 21.27 -3.95 -14.61
N GLU A 166 20.75 -2.79 -15.02
CA GLU A 166 21.48 -1.53 -15.03
C GLU A 166 21.34 -0.76 -13.70
N ALA A 167 20.29 -1.02 -12.92
CA ALA A 167 20.08 -0.42 -11.61
C ALA A 167 19.36 -1.35 -10.63
N GLY A 168 19.63 -1.17 -9.35
CA GLY A 168 18.90 -1.79 -8.25
C GLY A 168 18.04 -0.79 -7.49
N ALA A 169 16.91 -1.25 -6.97
CA ALA A 169 16.02 -0.44 -6.15
C ALA A 169 15.41 -1.24 -4.98
N LEU A 170 15.09 -0.54 -3.90
CA LEU A 170 14.40 -1.10 -2.73
C LEU A 170 13.05 -0.41 -2.58
N ALA A 171 11.97 -1.19 -2.64
CA ALA A 171 10.60 -0.76 -2.45
C ALA A 171 10.09 -1.14 -1.05
N THR A 172 9.26 -0.30 -0.43
CA THR A 172 8.59 -0.62 0.84
C THR A 172 7.26 0.12 0.97
N ASN A 173 6.28 -0.51 1.63
CA ASN A 173 5.01 0.12 1.96
C ASN A 173 5.08 1.06 3.17
N THR A 174 6.24 1.15 3.84
CA THR A 174 6.47 2.05 4.97
C THR A 174 7.53 3.12 4.65
N LYS A 175 8.43 3.42 5.60
CA LYS A 175 9.45 4.47 5.49
C LYS A 175 10.84 3.85 5.63
N PHE A 176 11.83 4.53 5.05
CA PHE A 176 13.23 4.19 5.22
C PHE A 176 13.81 4.81 6.50
N SER A 177 14.81 4.17 7.10
CA SER A 177 15.64 4.82 8.13
C SER A 177 16.55 5.88 7.49
N TYR A 178 17.10 6.76 8.33
CA TYR A 178 18.09 7.75 7.89
C TYR A 178 19.29 7.08 7.21
N ASP A 179 19.84 6.03 7.82
CA ASP A 179 20.97 5.29 7.28
C ASP A 179 20.68 4.67 5.92
N VAL A 180 19.47 4.12 5.71
CA VAL A 180 19.08 3.59 4.39
C VAL A 180 19.09 4.70 3.34
N ILE A 181 18.55 5.88 3.66
CA ILE A 181 18.51 7.01 2.73
C ILE A 181 19.95 7.48 2.41
N GLN A 182 20.78 7.68 3.43
CA GLN A 182 22.16 8.11 3.26
C GLN A 182 22.97 7.11 2.43
N TYR A 183 22.88 5.83 2.78
CA TYR A 183 23.58 4.76 2.06
C TYR A 183 23.11 4.67 0.60
N ALA A 184 21.80 4.63 0.37
CA ALA A 184 21.24 4.51 -0.98
C ALA A 184 21.62 5.69 -1.88
N GLN A 185 21.67 6.92 -1.35
CA GLN A 185 22.16 8.09 -2.08
C GLN A 185 23.63 7.96 -2.46
N CYS A 186 24.47 7.49 -1.52
CA CYS A 186 25.90 7.28 -1.73
C CYS A 186 26.16 6.26 -2.85
N VAL A 187 25.50 5.10 -2.82
CA VAL A 187 25.71 4.02 -3.78
C VAL A 187 24.79 4.07 -5.01
N LYS A 188 23.95 5.10 -5.11
CA LYS A 188 22.93 5.28 -6.16
C LYS A 188 21.92 4.13 -6.25
N LEU A 189 21.54 3.56 -5.11
CA LEU A 189 20.44 2.60 -5.03
C LEU A 189 19.09 3.33 -5.07
N GLY A 190 18.19 2.89 -5.94
CA GLY A 190 16.83 3.45 -6.00
C GLY A 190 16.04 3.14 -4.72
N LEU A 191 15.18 4.07 -4.30
CA LEU A 191 14.29 3.88 -3.16
C LEU A 191 12.86 4.19 -3.59
N LEU A 192 11.91 3.34 -3.20
CA LEU A 192 10.48 3.56 -3.44
C LEU A 192 9.70 3.24 -2.16
N GLY A 193 9.43 4.27 -1.36
CA GLY A 193 8.73 4.17 -0.08
C GLY A 193 7.37 4.87 -0.12
N TRP A 194 6.57 4.67 0.93
CA TRP A 194 5.25 5.31 1.06
C TRP A 194 5.29 6.81 0.77
N SER A 195 6.23 7.53 1.37
CA SER A 195 6.39 8.99 1.24
C SER A 195 7.83 9.38 0.91
N TYR A 196 8.55 8.54 0.17
CA TYR A 196 9.92 8.79 -0.28
C TYR A 196 10.15 8.11 -1.65
N PRO A 197 10.91 8.70 -2.59
CA PRO A 197 11.48 10.06 -2.57
C PRO A 197 10.42 11.16 -2.45
N GLN A 198 10.84 12.41 -2.21
CA GLN A 198 9.90 13.53 -2.10
C GLN A 198 9.03 13.69 -3.35
N THR A 199 9.57 13.34 -4.52
CA THR A 199 8.85 13.29 -5.79
C THR A 199 9.03 11.90 -6.39
N GLY A 200 7.94 11.25 -6.79
CA GLY A 200 7.91 9.86 -7.25
C GLY A 200 7.79 8.83 -6.13
N SER A 201 7.26 9.22 -4.97
CA SER A 201 6.96 8.27 -3.89
C SER A 201 5.87 7.27 -4.30
N LEU A 202 5.77 6.14 -3.58
CA LEU A 202 4.72 5.15 -3.82
C LEU A 202 3.33 5.81 -3.73
N GLN A 203 3.12 6.69 -2.75
CA GLN A 203 1.86 7.44 -2.63
C GLN A 203 1.58 8.29 -3.87
N GLU A 204 2.55 9.08 -4.34
CA GLU A 204 2.35 9.94 -5.51
C GLU A 204 2.09 9.15 -6.78
N LEU A 205 2.79 8.02 -6.99
CA LEU A 205 2.57 7.15 -8.14
C LEU A 205 1.16 6.55 -8.13
N ILE A 206 0.68 6.13 -6.96
CA ILE A 206 -0.68 5.61 -6.79
C ILE A 206 -1.71 6.70 -7.11
N GLU A 207 -1.53 7.90 -6.57
CA GLU A 207 -2.45 9.02 -6.76
C GLU A 207 -2.47 9.50 -8.22
N ALA A 208 -1.30 9.64 -8.85
CA ALA A 208 -1.16 10.12 -10.22
C ALA A 208 -1.91 9.24 -11.24
N GLN A 209 -1.91 7.93 -11.02
CA GLN A 209 -2.55 6.97 -11.90
C GLN A 209 -3.81 6.34 -11.29
N LYS A 210 -4.32 6.82 -10.16
CA LYS A 210 -5.48 6.25 -9.43
C LYS A 210 -5.39 4.72 -9.26
N LEU A 211 -4.24 4.20 -8.86
CA LEU A 211 -3.95 2.77 -8.75
C LEU A 211 -4.31 2.20 -7.38
N TYR A 212 -5.55 2.43 -6.96
CA TYR A 212 -5.96 2.12 -5.61
C TYR A 212 -6.05 0.61 -5.38
N PRO A 213 -5.55 0.07 -4.25
CA PRO A 213 -5.67 -1.36 -3.93
C PRO A 213 -7.12 -1.82 -3.83
N VAL A 214 -7.42 -3.02 -4.32
CA VAL A 214 -8.80 -3.55 -4.29
C VAL A 214 -9.30 -3.86 -2.88
N ASN A 215 -8.40 -4.15 -1.92
CA ASN A 215 -8.75 -4.31 -0.50
C ASN A 215 -9.13 -3.00 0.21
N MET A 216 -9.16 -1.86 -0.50
CA MET A 216 -9.82 -0.64 0.01
C MET A 216 -11.34 -0.73 -0.05
N LEU A 217 -11.90 -1.63 -0.87
CA LEU A 217 -13.34 -1.75 -1.06
C LEU A 217 -13.97 -2.53 0.11
N THR A 218 -15.06 -1.99 0.64
CA THR A 218 -15.84 -2.66 1.69
C THR A 218 -16.49 -3.92 1.12
N GLY A 219 -16.35 -5.03 1.85
CA GLY A 219 -16.80 -6.34 1.37
C GLY A 219 -15.71 -7.13 0.63
N VAL A 220 -14.53 -6.55 0.41
CA VAL A 220 -13.32 -7.28 0.03
C VAL A 220 -12.57 -7.61 1.32
N ASP A 221 -12.91 -8.73 1.93
CA ASP A 221 -12.15 -9.26 3.07
C ASP A 221 -10.81 -9.86 2.62
N ARG A 222 -10.02 -10.34 3.58
CA ARG A 222 -8.70 -10.91 3.30
C ARG A 222 -8.76 -12.15 2.41
N HIS A 223 -9.80 -12.98 2.54
CA HIS A 223 -9.95 -14.16 1.69
C HIS A 223 -10.25 -13.76 0.24
N ILE A 224 -11.23 -12.88 0.05
CA ILE A 224 -11.60 -12.35 -1.27
C ILE A 224 -10.41 -11.60 -1.90
N PHE A 225 -9.68 -10.81 -1.12
CA PHE A 225 -8.48 -10.10 -1.60
C PHE A 225 -7.45 -11.05 -2.21
N TYR A 226 -7.12 -12.16 -1.54
CA TYR A 226 -6.15 -13.12 -2.09
C TYR A 226 -6.67 -13.81 -3.34
N ARG A 227 -7.96 -14.14 -3.38
CA ARG A 227 -8.57 -14.75 -4.56
C ARG A 227 -8.61 -13.81 -5.76
N LEU A 228 -8.79 -12.51 -5.51
CA LEU A 228 -8.66 -11.47 -6.53
C LEU A 228 -7.20 -11.32 -6.98
N HIS A 229 -6.25 -11.31 -6.05
CA HIS A 229 -4.82 -11.27 -6.34
C HIS A 229 -4.37 -12.45 -7.22
N ASP A 230 -4.80 -13.68 -6.90
CA ASP A 230 -4.56 -14.89 -7.71
C ASP A 230 -5.15 -14.78 -9.12
N ALA A 231 -6.23 -14.01 -9.26
CA ALA A 231 -6.87 -13.71 -10.54
C ALA A 231 -6.23 -12.51 -11.27
N ASN A 232 -5.09 -12.00 -10.81
CA ASN A 232 -4.42 -10.80 -11.30
C ASN A 232 -5.28 -9.52 -11.20
N ILE A 233 -6.10 -9.42 -10.15
CA ILE A 233 -6.91 -8.24 -9.83
C ILE A 233 -6.39 -7.69 -8.49
N ILE A 234 -5.49 -6.71 -8.54
CA ILE A 234 -4.88 -6.10 -7.35
C ILE A 234 -5.34 -4.66 -7.13
N THR A 235 -5.85 -4.00 -8.17
CA THR A 235 -6.33 -2.62 -8.15
C THR A 235 -7.84 -2.51 -8.32
N VAL A 236 -8.42 -1.39 -7.85
CA VAL A 236 -9.81 -1.00 -8.07
C VAL A 236 -10.12 -0.85 -9.58
N LYS A 237 -9.14 -0.39 -10.38
CA LYS A 237 -9.29 -0.30 -11.84
C LYS A 237 -9.49 -1.67 -12.46
N GLU A 238 -8.65 -2.64 -12.11
CA GLU A 238 -8.78 -4.02 -12.61
C GLU A 238 -10.10 -4.65 -12.16
N PHE A 239 -10.52 -4.38 -10.92
CA PHE A 239 -11.81 -4.85 -10.41
C PHE A 239 -13.00 -4.31 -11.23
N LEU A 240 -12.95 -3.03 -11.63
CA LEU A 240 -13.99 -2.43 -12.48
C LEU A 240 -14.01 -2.99 -13.90
N LEU A 241 -12.87 -3.45 -14.41
CA LEU A 241 -12.73 -4.04 -15.74
C LEU A 241 -13.05 -5.54 -15.77
N ALA A 242 -12.94 -6.23 -14.63
CA ALA A 242 -13.22 -7.65 -14.52
C ALA A 242 -14.70 -7.96 -14.74
N THR A 243 -14.97 -9.04 -15.47
CA THR A 243 -16.32 -9.57 -15.68
C THR A 243 -16.88 -10.20 -14.40
N ASP A 244 -18.21 -10.29 -14.29
CA ASP A 244 -18.86 -10.91 -13.13
C ASP A 244 -18.37 -12.35 -12.92
N ALA A 245 -18.23 -13.12 -14.01
CA ALA A 245 -17.71 -14.49 -13.96
C ALA A 245 -16.27 -14.57 -13.38
N GLN A 246 -15.40 -13.60 -13.69
CA GLN A 246 -14.06 -13.53 -13.10
C GLN A 246 -14.11 -13.22 -11.60
N LEU A 247 -14.97 -12.27 -11.21
CA LEU A 247 -15.15 -11.87 -9.81
C LEU A 247 -15.76 -12.99 -8.97
N GLU A 248 -16.75 -13.72 -9.49
CA GLU A 248 -17.34 -14.89 -8.83
C GLU A 248 -16.33 -16.02 -8.65
N LYS A 249 -15.49 -16.28 -9.67
CA LYS A 249 -14.39 -17.25 -9.57
C LYS A 249 -13.36 -16.85 -8.50
N ALA A 250 -13.18 -15.55 -8.30
CA ALA A 250 -12.39 -14.95 -7.22
C ALA A 250 -13.16 -14.86 -5.88
N SER A 251 -14.22 -15.63 -5.69
CA SER A 251 -15.01 -15.72 -4.45
C SER A 251 -15.77 -14.45 -4.08
N VAL A 252 -15.94 -13.49 -4.99
CA VAL A 252 -16.82 -12.33 -4.75
C VAL A 252 -18.28 -12.80 -4.87
N PRO A 253 -19.13 -12.61 -3.84
CA PRO A 253 -20.53 -13.04 -3.92
C PRO A 253 -21.27 -12.26 -5.02
N SER A 254 -22.01 -12.95 -5.91
CA SER A 254 -22.74 -12.33 -7.03
C SER A 254 -23.63 -11.17 -6.59
N LYS A 255 -24.35 -11.34 -5.48
CA LYS A 255 -25.24 -10.32 -4.89
C LYS A 255 -24.49 -9.07 -4.40
N ALA A 256 -23.19 -9.15 -4.17
CA ALA A 256 -22.35 -8.05 -3.69
C ALA A 256 -21.60 -7.32 -4.81
N ILE A 257 -21.46 -7.92 -6.01
CA ILE A 257 -20.63 -7.37 -7.10
C ILE A 257 -21.01 -5.94 -7.45
N GLU A 258 -22.29 -5.67 -7.76
CA GLU A 258 -22.69 -4.32 -8.20
C GLU A 258 -22.56 -3.30 -7.07
N LYS A 259 -22.80 -3.72 -5.81
CA LYS A 259 -22.58 -2.86 -4.64
C LYS A 259 -21.11 -2.48 -4.50
N ILE A 260 -20.19 -3.45 -4.67
CA ILE A 260 -18.75 -3.21 -4.60
C ILE A 260 -18.28 -2.36 -5.80
N ARG A 261 -18.83 -2.58 -7.00
CA ARG A 261 -18.55 -1.73 -8.18
C ARG A 261 -19.01 -0.30 -7.98
N GLN A 262 -20.17 -0.09 -7.38
CA GLN A 262 -20.65 1.26 -7.08
C GLN A 262 -19.67 1.98 -6.15
N GLN A 263 -19.21 1.32 -5.08
CA GLN A 263 -18.17 1.84 -4.21
C GLN A 263 -16.85 2.10 -4.96
N ALA A 264 -16.45 1.18 -5.84
CA ALA A 264 -15.24 1.34 -6.66
C ALA A 264 -15.33 2.60 -7.54
N ARG A 265 -16.49 2.86 -8.17
CA ARG A 265 -16.72 4.08 -8.96
C ARG A 265 -16.61 5.33 -8.09
N GLU A 266 -17.15 5.30 -6.88
CA GLU A 266 -17.04 6.42 -5.92
C GLU A 266 -15.58 6.68 -5.53
N VAL A 267 -14.80 5.63 -5.23
CA VAL A 267 -13.36 5.75 -4.94
C VAL A 267 -12.60 6.34 -6.13
N MET A 268 -12.95 5.97 -7.37
CA MET A 268 -12.31 6.49 -8.58
C MET A 268 -12.72 7.93 -8.93
N ASN A 269 -13.93 8.35 -8.53
CA ASN A 269 -14.50 9.67 -8.80
C ASN A 269 -14.21 10.70 -7.68
N GLY A 270 -13.99 10.26 -6.44
CA GLY A 270 -13.83 11.09 -5.25
C GLY A 270 -12.58 11.99 -5.18
N ASN A 271 -11.75 12.02 -6.22
CA ASN A 271 -10.63 12.96 -6.39
C ASN A 271 -10.90 14.05 -7.45
N GLY A 272 -12.15 14.22 -7.87
CA GLY A 272 -12.55 15.32 -8.73
C GLY A 272 -12.79 16.61 -7.94
N LYS A 273 -11.90 17.59 -8.14
CA LYS A 273 -11.89 18.99 -7.66
C LYS A 273 -11.16 19.22 -6.33
N HIS A 274 -9.91 19.68 -6.42
CA HIS A 274 -9.49 21.04 -6.05
C HIS A 274 -8.10 21.32 -6.61
#